data_AF-A9UV41-F1
#
_entry.id   AF-A9UV41-F1
#
_cell.length_a   1.000
_cell.length_b   1.000
_cell.length_c   1.000
_cell.angle_alpha   90.00
_cell.angle_beta   90.00
_cell.angle_gamma   90.00
#
_symmetry.space_group_name_H-M   'P 1'
#
loop_
_entity.id
_entity.type
_entity.pdbx_description
1 polymer ?
#
loop_
_entity_poly.entity_id
_entity_poly.type
_entity_poly.pdbx_seq_one_letter_code
_entity_poly.pdbx_strand_id
1 'polypeptide(L)'
;MFTSGFYPVAISSIQRQFGYSSTMMGILTGAYDFAAALGAVVITHYGHTAHRPRWLGFAALAFAAGTFCMTLPVWLAGPYTAVGAQSNELCDGGHSINDACAAAPPRGYFAIFLLSMAVLGTAASPIYSLGLTFLDDNVKPEANSTYLGIFFGLNAAGPALGYILGGVFLNIYVSPGHETGQDIDPDSTGWVGAWWIGFLISASICAAVTTFWFFVPRQLPNTQWIRDLRRRHAVNIQRSFWSKMNALNRNPTFAGVALGNVCDVAIVSGIGNFLPAYVETQFHLTASTASFLSGACIVTGATLGMFLGGLLPRWRRWSAKKTTRAMFISSLIMLPLTPMLFVRCDQIRLAGLSTPAASWTPANASIYQGCLPACACDSKAYHPVCDAMTGITYFSPCAAGC
;
A
#
# COMPACT_ATOMS: atom_id res chain seq x y z
N MET A 1 -10.04 -2.83 0.75
CA MET A 1 -9.87 -2.53 -0.69
C MET A 1 -8.89 -1.39 -0.92
N PHE A 2 -9.15 -0.19 -0.38
CA PHE A 2 -8.21 0.95 -0.49
C PHE A 2 -6.82 0.66 0.11
N THR A 3 -6.75 0.51 1.44
CA THR A 3 -5.48 0.59 2.22
C THR A 3 -4.52 -0.55 1.92
N SER A 4 -5.06 -1.76 1.81
CA SER A 4 -4.29 -3.00 1.72
C SER A 4 -4.46 -3.69 0.36
N GLY A 5 -4.96 -2.95 -0.64
CA GLY A 5 -5.17 -3.45 -2.00
C GLY A 5 -4.73 -2.42 -3.03
N PHE A 6 -5.54 -1.40 -3.29
CA PHE A 6 -5.22 -0.38 -4.29
C PHE A 6 -3.96 0.42 -3.97
N TYR A 7 -3.73 0.80 -2.71
CA TYR A 7 -2.54 1.57 -2.35
C TYR A 7 -1.22 0.84 -2.62
N PRO A 8 -0.99 -0.39 -2.12
CA PRO A 8 0.19 -1.20 -2.48
C PRO A 8 0.42 -1.33 -3.99
N VAL A 9 -0.65 -1.58 -4.74
CA VAL A 9 -0.62 -1.70 -6.21
C VAL A 9 -0.25 -0.39 -6.90
N ALA A 10 -0.65 0.75 -6.34
CA ALA A 10 -0.38 2.07 -6.90
C ALA A 10 1.02 2.60 -6.59
N ILE A 11 1.76 2.03 -5.63
CA ILE A 11 3.03 2.60 -5.14
C ILE A 11 4.02 2.81 -6.29
N SER A 12 4.31 1.78 -7.08
CA SER A 12 5.27 1.86 -8.19
C SER A 12 4.85 2.88 -9.25
N SER A 13 3.55 2.95 -9.56
CA SER A 13 3.01 3.91 -10.53
C SER A 13 3.14 5.36 -10.03
N ILE A 14 2.86 5.62 -8.75
CA ILE A 14 3.05 6.95 -8.13
C ILE A 14 4.54 7.32 -8.11
N GLN A 15 5.43 6.37 -7.79
CA GLN A 15 6.88 6.59 -7.82
C GLN A 15 7.37 6.96 -9.21
N ARG A 16 6.92 6.25 -10.24
CA ARG A 16 7.28 6.54 -11.65
C ARG A 16 6.72 7.87 -12.11
N GLN A 17 5.46 8.17 -11.81
CA GLN A 17 4.82 9.41 -12.27
C GLN A 17 5.38 10.67 -11.62
N PHE A 18 5.65 10.64 -10.31
CA PHE A 18 6.10 11.81 -9.55
C PHE A 18 7.58 11.78 -9.14
N GLY A 19 8.33 10.76 -9.58
CA GLY A 19 9.75 10.61 -9.24
C GLY A 19 10.03 10.45 -7.74
N TYR A 20 9.09 9.89 -6.97
CA TYR A 20 9.25 9.72 -5.53
C TYR A 20 10.11 8.51 -5.17
N SER A 21 10.97 8.68 -4.16
CA SER A 21 11.77 7.57 -3.63
C SER A 21 10.93 6.61 -2.79
N SER A 22 11.40 5.37 -2.62
CA SER A 22 10.74 4.39 -1.73
C SER A 22 10.66 4.86 -0.28
N THR A 23 11.62 5.66 0.19
CA THR A 23 11.57 6.27 1.52
C THR A 23 10.41 7.25 1.66
N MET A 24 10.14 8.06 0.63
CA MET A 24 9.00 9.00 0.63
C MET A 24 7.67 8.24 0.67
N MET A 25 7.53 7.17 -0.11
CA MET A 25 6.34 6.30 -0.07
C MET A 25 6.19 5.61 1.29
N GLY A 26 7.30 5.20 1.91
CA GLY A 26 7.31 4.67 3.28
C GLY A 26 6.81 5.67 4.33
N ILE A 27 7.18 6.96 4.19
CA ILE A 27 6.67 8.03 5.05
C ILE A 27 5.14 8.18 4.89
N LEU A 28 4.60 8.10 3.67
CA LEU A 28 3.15 8.16 3.44
C LEU A 28 2.42 7.01 4.14
N THR A 29 2.92 5.78 4.01
CA THR A 29 2.37 4.61 4.69
C THR A 29 2.43 4.78 6.22
N GLY A 30 3.57 5.22 6.74
CA GLY A 30 3.73 5.48 8.17
C GLY A 30 2.83 6.59 8.70
N ALA A 31 2.55 7.62 7.89
CA ALA A 31 1.64 8.70 8.25
C ALA A 31 0.20 8.21 8.45
N TYR A 32 -0.27 7.27 7.62
CA TYR A 32 -1.57 6.61 7.79
C TYR A 32 -1.64 5.87 9.13
N ASP A 33 -0.65 5.01 9.43
CA ASP A 33 -0.64 4.21 10.67
C ASP A 33 -0.54 5.09 11.92
N PHE A 34 0.31 6.13 11.88
CA PHE A 34 0.45 7.09 12.97
C PHE A 34 -0.84 7.87 13.22
N ALA A 35 -1.47 8.37 12.15
CA ALA A 35 -2.73 9.08 12.26
C ALA A 35 -3.88 8.17 12.74
N ALA A 36 -3.89 6.90 12.32
CA ALA A 36 -4.84 5.91 12.82
C ALA A 36 -4.67 5.67 14.32
N ALA A 37 -3.44 5.55 14.81
CA ALA A 37 -3.16 5.38 16.24
C ALA A 37 -3.65 6.58 17.07
N LEU A 38 -3.34 7.81 16.63
CA LEU A 38 -3.82 9.03 17.30
C LEU A 38 -5.35 9.14 17.27
N GLY A 39 -5.95 8.89 16.10
CA GLY A 39 -7.39 8.89 15.93
C GLY A 39 -8.07 7.88 16.86
N ALA A 40 -7.52 6.67 17.00
CA ALA A 40 -8.09 5.63 17.85
C ALA A 40 -8.18 6.07 19.32
N VAL A 41 -7.17 6.77 19.86
CA VAL A 41 -7.19 7.28 21.24
C VAL A 41 -8.33 8.29 21.43
N VAL A 42 -8.44 9.27 20.53
CA VAL A 42 -9.48 10.31 20.61
C VAL A 42 -10.87 9.70 20.46
N ILE A 43 -11.06 8.85 19.44
CA ILE A 43 -12.35 8.24 19.11
C ILE A 43 -12.82 7.28 20.22
N THR A 44 -11.93 6.49 20.82
CA THR A 44 -12.31 5.59 21.92
C THR A 44 -12.66 6.35 23.19
N HIS A 45 -11.98 7.48 23.47
CA HIS A 45 -12.31 8.32 24.61
C HIS A 45 -13.70 8.94 24.49
N TYR A 46 -14.01 9.59 23.36
CA TYR A 46 -15.30 10.27 23.17
C TYR A 46 -16.44 9.34 22.70
N GLY A 47 -16.11 8.20 22.10
CA GLY A 47 -17.09 7.33 21.46
C GLY A 47 -18.03 6.57 22.41
N HIS A 48 -17.72 6.51 23.70
CA HIS A 48 -18.55 5.81 24.68
C HIS A 48 -19.87 6.53 24.99
N THR A 49 -19.90 7.87 24.88
CA THR A 49 -21.09 8.72 25.07
C THR A 49 -21.76 9.11 23.76
N ALA A 50 -21.03 9.02 22.65
CA ALA A 50 -21.47 9.45 21.33
C ALA A 50 -22.58 8.56 20.72
N HIS A 51 -23.24 9.10 19.68
CA HIS A 51 -24.11 8.32 18.81
C HIS A 51 -23.26 7.51 17.81
N ARG A 52 -22.77 6.33 18.24
CA ARG A 52 -21.77 5.52 17.51
C ARG A 52 -22.05 5.36 16.00
N PRO A 53 -23.28 5.04 15.53
CA PRO A 53 -23.55 4.97 14.09
C PRO A 53 -23.29 6.26 13.31
N ARG A 54 -23.60 7.43 13.87
CA ARG A 54 -23.34 8.72 13.19
C ARG A 54 -21.85 9.02 13.12
N TRP A 55 -21.08 8.66 14.15
CA TRP A 55 -19.62 8.75 14.12
C TRP A 55 -19.02 7.85 13.04
N LEU A 56 -19.55 6.64 12.88
CA LEU A 56 -19.17 5.76 11.77
C LEU A 56 -19.52 6.37 10.41
N GLY A 57 -20.67 7.05 10.29
CA GLY A 57 -21.04 7.81 9.09
C GLY A 57 -20.08 8.95 8.78
N PHE A 58 -19.78 9.82 9.75
CA PHE A 58 -18.79 10.90 9.57
C PHE A 58 -17.39 10.38 9.24
N ALA A 59 -16.98 9.28 9.88
CA ALA A 59 -15.72 8.62 9.60
C ALA A 59 -15.68 8.07 8.17
N ALA A 60 -16.75 7.41 7.71
CA ALA A 60 -16.84 6.91 6.33
C ALA A 60 -16.82 8.07 5.31
N LEU A 61 -17.49 9.19 5.60
CA LEU A 61 -17.42 10.39 4.76
C LEU A 61 -16.01 10.95 4.68
N ALA A 62 -15.32 11.08 5.81
CA ALA A 62 -13.94 11.54 5.88
C ALA A 62 -12.98 10.58 5.15
N PHE A 63 -13.23 9.27 5.24
CA PHE A 63 -12.46 8.26 4.52
C PHE A 63 -12.65 8.39 3.00
N ALA A 64 -13.89 8.59 2.54
CA ALA A 64 -14.20 8.84 1.14
C ALA A 64 -13.54 10.13 0.63
N ALA A 65 -13.61 11.21 1.40
CA ALA A 65 -12.96 12.48 1.07
C ALA A 65 -11.43 12.36 1.01
N GLY A 66 -10.80 11.69 1.99
CA GLY A 66 -9.35 11.45 1.98
C GLY A 66 -8.92 10.58 0.80
N THR A 67 -9.72 9.58 0.42
CA THR A 67 -9.47 8.73 -0.75
C THR A 67 -9.55 9.54 -2.04
N PHE A 68 -10.53 10.43 -2.16
CA PHE A 68 -10.65 11.34 -3.31
C PHE A 68 -9.47 12.33 -3.36
N CYS A 69 -9.08 12.91 -2.22
CA CYS A 69 -7.92 13.81 -2.15
C CYS A 69 -6.62 13.13 -2.60
N MET A 70 -6.46 11.83 -2.33
CA MET A 70 -5.31 11.03 -2.80
C MET A 70 -5.16 11.05 -4.33
N THR A 71 -6.26 11.23 -5.06
CA THR A 71 -6.24 11.23 -6.54
C THR A 71 -5.99 12.62 -7.14
N LEU A 72 -6.16 13.69 -6.37
CA LEU A 72 -6.02 15.08 -6.83
C LEU A 72 -4.72 15.38 -7.59
N PRO A 73 -3.54 14.88 -7.16
CA PRO A 73 -2.29 15.17 -7.85
C PRO A 73 -2.26 14.75 -9.32
N VAL A 74 -3.04 13.75 -9.74
CA VAL A 74 -3.12 13.33 -11.15
C VAL A 74 -3.65 14.46 -12.04
N TRP A 75 -4.73 15.11 -11.61
CA TRP A 75 -5.34 16.17 -12.42
C TRP A 75 -4.62 17.50 -12.27
N LEU A 76 -4.02 17.76 -11.10
CA LEU A 76 -3.24 18.97 -10.85
C LEU A 76 -1.90 18.97 -11.60
N ALA A 77 -1.28 17.80 -11.78
CA ALA A 77 0.00 17.67 -12.48
C ALA A 77 -0.12 17.81 -14.01
N GLY A 78 -1.33 17.70 -14.58
CA GLY A 78 -1.55 17.66 -16.01
C GLY A 78 -1.31 16.26 -16.61
N PRO A 79 -1.50 16.10 -17.94
CA PRO A 79 -1.33 14.82 -18.61
C PRO A 79 0.12 14.33 -18.47
N TYR A 80 0.28 13.09 -18.02
CA TYR A 80 1.59 12.46 -17.95
C TYR A 80 2.05 12.13 -19.38
N THR A 81 3.18 12.69 -19.78
CA THR A 81 3.88 12.28 -21.00
C THR A 81 4.90 11.23 -20.61
N ALA A 82 4.81 10.04 -21.23
CA ALA A 82 5.83 9.01 -21.04
C ALA A 82 7.21 9.63 -21.33
N VAL A 83 8.18 9.34 -20.46
CA VAL A 83 9.58 9.71 -20.68
C VAL A 83 9.98 9.05 -21.98
N GLY A 84 10.04 9.87 -23.02
CA GLY A 84 10.49 9.46 -24.32
C GLY A 84 9.54 9.38 -25.49
N ALA A 85 8.34 9.96 -25.37
CA ALA A 85 7.44 10.04 -26.51
C ALA A 85 7.67 11.26 -27.43
N GLN A 86 8.65 12.13 -27.15
CA GLN A 86 8.86 13.38 -27.90
C GLN A 86 10.32 13.78 -28.18
N SER A 87 11.33 13.10 -27.62
CA SER A 87 12.73 13.46 -27.89
C SER A 87 13.25 12.69 -29.11
N ASN A 88 13.45 13.43 -30.21
CA ASN A 88 14.35 12.99 -31.29
C ASN A 88 15.78 13.01 -30.73
N GLU A 89 16.17 11.96 -30.00
CA GLU A 89 17.51 11.80 -29.42
C GLU A 89 18.55 11.31 -30.43
N LEU A 90 18.17 11.22 -31.70
CA LEU A 90 19.07 11.00 -32.81
C LEU A 90 19.82 12.32 -33.09
N CYS A 91 21.15 12.33 -33.13
CA CYS A 91 21.91 13.54 -33.46
C CYS A 91 21.62 13.91 -34.93
N ASP A 92 20.70 14.84 -35.16
CA ASP A 92 20.60 15.58 -36.42
C ASP A 92 21.39 16.89 -36.26
N GLY A 93 22.27 17.17 -37.23
CA GLY A 93 23.43 18.09 -37.10
C GLY A 93 23.14 19.58 -36.92
N GLY A 94 22.02 19.97 -36.30
CA GLY A 94 21.61 21.37 -36.18
C GLY A 94 20.72 21.76 -35.00
N HIS A 95 20.38 20.85 -34.07
CA HIS A 95 19.49 21.18 -32.96
C HIS A 95 20.25 21.49 -31.66
N SER A 96 20.22 22.76 -31.25
CA SER A 96 20.50 23.17 -29.87
C SER A 96 19.38 22.64 -28.97
N ILE A 97 19.70 21.68 -28.10
CA ILE A 97 18.76 21.20 -27.08
C ILE A 97 18.48 22.36 -26.13
N ASN A 98 17.28 22.92 -26.21
CA ASN A 98 16.78 23.75 -25.14
C ASN A 98 16.48 22.80 -23.98
N ASP A 99 17.30 22.86 -22.93
CA ASP A 99 17.08 22.19 -21.64
C ASP A 99 15.78 22.72 -20.99
N ALA A 100 14.63 22.43 -21.59
CA ALA A 100 13.32 22.63 -20.97
C ALA A 100 13.18 21.54 -19.90
N CYS A 101 13.82 21.80 -18.76
CA CYS A 101 13.77 20.94 -17.59
C CYS A 101 12.31 20.58 -17.26
N ALA A 102 12.02 19.29 -17.16
CA ALA A 102 10.89 18.85 -16.36
C ALA A 102 11.11 19.40 -14.95
N ALA A 103 10.37 20.46 -14.58
CA ALA A 103 10.45 21.06 -13.27
C ALA A 103 10.20 19.95 -12.24
N ALA A 104 11.04 19.88 -11.19
CA ALA A 104 10.80 18.97 -10.08
C ALA A 104 9.33 19.14 -9.64
N PRO A 105 8.57 18.05 -9.47
CA PRO A 105 7.16 18.16 -9.17
C PRO A 105 7.01 19.07 -7.96
N PRO A 106 6.14 20.09 -8.02
CA PRO A 106 6.00 21.04 -6.93
C PRO A 106 5.77 20.28 -5.63
N ARG A 107 6.51 20.65 -4.58
CA ARG A 107 6.44 20.01 -3.24
C ARG A 107 4.99 19.89 -2.69
N GLY A 108 4.06 20.67 -3.25
CA GLY A 108 2.63 20.62 -2.94
C GLY A 108 1.96 19.26 -3.19
N TYR A 109 2.34 18.51 -4.23
CA TYR A 109 1.69 17.21 -4.51
C TYR A 109 1.95 16.17 -3.41
N PHE A 110 3.18 16.13 -2.90
CA PHE A 110 3.53 15.25 -1.79
C PHE A 110 2.78 15.62 -0.51
N ALA A 111 2.58 16.92 -0.25
CA ALA A 111 1.78 17.38 0.88
C ALA A 111 0.31 16.94 0.77
N ILE A 112 -0.28 16.94 -0.43
CA ILE A 112 -1.64 16.43 -0.67
C ILE A 112 -1.72 14.95 -0.33
N PHE A 113 -0.76 14.14 -0.81
CA PHE A 113 -0.70 12.71 -0.47
C PHE A 113 -0.58 12.49 1.04
N LEU A 114 0.29 13.25 1.71
CA LEU A 114 0.54 13.13 3.15
C LEU A 114 -0.71 13.51 3.98
N LEU A 115 -1.37 14.62 3.64
CA LEU A 115 -2.61 15.05 4.29
C LEU A 115 -3.74 14.04 4.06
N SER A 116 -3.85 13.50 2.85
CA SER A 116 -4.83 12.46 2.51
C SER A 116 -4.62 11.22 3.37
N MET A 117 -3.38 10.73 3.50
CA MET A 117 -3.05 9.58 4.35
C MET A 117 -3.35 9.82 5.83
N ALA A 118 -3.09 11.02 6.35
CA ALA A 118 -3.42 11.38 7.72
C ALA A 118 -4.94 11.37 7.96
N VAL A 119 -5.72 11.96 7.05
CA VAL A 119 -7.19 11.93 7.12
C VAL A 119 -7.70 10.49 7.06
N LEU A 120 -7.20 9.69 6.11
CA LEU A 120 -7.57 8.28 5.96
C LEU A 120 -7.27 7.46 7.21
N GLY A 121 -6.11 7.67 7.84
CA GLY A 121 -5.72 6.99 9.07
C GLY A 121 -6.71 7.28 10.19
N THR A 122 -6.97 8.56 10.48
CA THR A 122 -7.94 8.94 11.53
C THR A 122 -9.36 8.46 11.24
N ALA A 123 -9.77 8.46 9.97
CA ALA A 123 -11.10 8.05 9.53
C ALA A 123 -11.31 6.52 9.55
N ALA A 124 -10.24 5.73 9.45
CA ALA A 124 -10.31 4.28 9.53
C ALA A 124 -10.52 3.77 10.97
N SER A 125 -9.95 4.45 11.98
CA SER A 125 -9.95 3.98 13.38
C SER A 125 -11.33 3.70 14.01
N PRO A 126 -12.40 4.47 13.73
CA PRO A 126 -13.74 4.23 14.29
C PRO A 126 -14.32 2.86 13.93
N ILE A 127 -14.01 2.28 12.77
CA ILE A 127 -14.63 1.01 12.36
C ILE A 127 -14.16 -0.14 13.25
N TYR A 128 -12.88 -0.13 13.64
CA TYR A 128 -12.27 -1.15 14.50
C TYR A 128 -12.53 -0.90 15.99
N SER A 129 -12.95 0.31 16.37
CA SER A 129 -13.24 0.65 17.77
C SER A 129 -14.75 0.72 18.02
N LEU A 130 -15.43 1.70 17.43
CA LEU A 130 -16.87 1.92 17.60
C LEU A 130 -17.71 0.91 16.81
N GLY A 131 -17.27 0.51 15.63
CA GLY A 131 -17.97 -0.48 14.80
C GLY A 131 -18.03 -1.84 15.48
N LEU A 132 -16.88 -2.36 15.91
CA LEU A 132 -16.79 -3.63 16.64
C LEU A 132 -17.55 -3.60 17.97
N THR A 133 -17.39 -2.54 18.78
CA THR A 133 -18.14 -2.44 20.04
C THR A 133 -19.64 -2.26 19.83
N PHE A 134 -20.06 -1.58 18.76
CA PHE A 134 -21.48 -1.50 18.39
C PHE A 134 -22.01 -2.86 17.98
N LEU A 135 -21.29 -3.63 17.17
CA LEU A 135 -21.69 -4.99 16.81
C LEU A 135 -21.86 -5.86 18.06
N ASP A 136 -20.85 -5.85 18.92
CA ASP A 136 -20.81 -6.63 20.14
C ASP A 136 -21.99 -6.27 21.08
N ASP A 137 -22.29 -4.98 21.24
CA ASP A 137 -23.39 -4.49 22.09
C ASP A 137 -24.80 -4.78 21.56
N ASN A 138 -24.93 -5.24 20.32
CA ASN A 138 -26.21 -5.47 19.67
C ASN A 138 -26.48 -6.94 19.31
N VAL A 139 -25.48 -7.80 19.43
CA VAL A 139 -25.59 -9.23 19.11
C VAL A 139 -25.60 -10.06 20.39
N LYS A 140 -26.42 -11.11 20.40
CA LYS A 140 -26.46 -12.06 21.52
C LYS A 140 -25.11 -12.75 21.69
N PRO A 141 -24.65 -13.04 22.93
CA PRO A 141 -23.33 -13.64 23.16
C PRO A 141 -23.06 -14.92 22.37
N GLU A 142 -24.09 -15.73 22.13
CA GLU A 142 -23.99 -17.01 21.41
C GLU A 142 -23.70 -16.80 19.91
N ALA A 143 -24.27 -15.75 19.32
CA ALA A 143 -24.12 -15.44 17.90
C ALA A 143 -22.94 -14.50 17.61
N ASN A 144 -22.39 -13.82 18.63
CA ASN A 144 -21.39 -12.77 18.47
C ASN A 144 -20.14 -13.23 17.71
N SER A 145 -19.65 -14.44 18.02
CA SER A 145 -18.48 -15.01 17.34
C SER A 145 -18.68 -15.19 15.82
N THR A 146 -19.89 -15.55 15.38
CA THR A 146 -20.24 -15.68 13.96
C THR A 146 -20.22 -14.33 13.26
N TYR A 147 -20.81 -13.30 13.86
CA TYR A 147 -20.82 -11.94 13.30
C TYR A 147 -19.42 -11.33 13.23
N LEU A 148 -18.59 -11.55 14.26
CA LEU A 148 -17.18 -11.16 14.23
C LEU A 148 -16.42 -11.90 13.13
N GLY A 149 -16.70 -13.19 12.93
CA GLY A 149 -16.14 -13.97 11.82
C GLY A 149 -16.50 -13.39 10.45
N ILE A 150 -17.75 -12.97 10.25
CA ILE A 150 -18.19 -12.30 9.01
C ILE A 150 -17.46 -10.96 8.85
N PHE A 151 -17.39 -10.14 9.91
CA PHE A 151 -16.71 -8.84 9.88
C PHE A 151 -15.24 -8.96 9.45
N PHE A 152 -14.48 -9.84 10.10
CA PHE A 152 -13.06 -10.04 9.76
C PHE A 152 -12.88 -10.78 8.42
N GLY A 153 -13.82 -11.66 8.04
CA GLY A 153 -13.82 -12.31 6.73
C GLY A 153 -13.99 -11.30 5.58
N LEU A 154 -14.93 -10.36 5.70
CA LEU A 154 -15.09 -9.27 4.72
C LEU A 154 -13.88 -8.33 4.70
N ASN A 155 -13.25 -8.11 5.86
CA ASN A 155 -12.01 -7.35 5.94
C ASN A 155 -10.88 -8.00 5.12
N ALA A 156 -10.75 -9.34 5.18
CA ALA A 156 -9.76 -10.10 4.42
C ALA A 156 -10.08 -10.21 2.91
N ALA A 157 -11.36 -10.22 2.52
CA ALA A 157 -11.76 -10.22 1.11
C ALA A 157 -11.45 -8.88 0.40
N GLY A 158 -11.46 -7.78 1.15
CA GLY A 158 -11.20 -6.43 0.62
C GLY A 158 -9.85 -6.26 -0.08
N PRO A 159 -8.71 -6.69 0.52
CA PRO A 159 -7.40 -6.75 -0.15
C PRO A 159 -7.43 -7.54 -1.47
N ALA A 160 -8.07 -8.71 -1.49
CA ALA A 160 -8.16 -9.57 -2.68
C ALA A 160 -8.75 -8.84 -3.87
N LEU A 161 -9.91 -8.21 -3.66
CA LEU A 161 -10.57 -7.41 -4.69
C LEU A 161 -9.72 -6.20 -5.10
N GLY A 162 -9.03 -5.56 -4.15
CA GLY A 162 -8.18 -4.41 -4.44
C GLY A 162 -6.95 -4.77 -5.30
N TYR A 163 -6.31 -5.91 -5.02
CA TYR A 163 -5.19 -6.41 -5.83
C TYR A 163 -5.60 -6.79 -7.25
N ILE A 164 -6.71 -7.52 -7.38
CA ILE A 164 -7.22 -7.97 -8.68
C ILE A 164 -7.67 -6.78 -9.52
N LEU A 165 -8.57 -5.94 -8.99
CA LEU A 165 -9.07 -4.77 -9.71
C LEU A 165 -7.95 -3.76 -9.97
N GLY A 166 -7.04 -3.58 -9.02
CA GLY A 166 -5.89 -2.70 -9.17
C GLY A 166 -5.00 -3.14 -10.31
N GLY A 167 -4.66 -4.44 -10.38
CA GLY A 167 -3.90 -5.01 -11.49
C GLY A 167 -4.59 -4.82 -12.84
N VAL A 168 -5.92 -4.96 -12.90
CA VAL A 168 -6.70 -4.68 -14.13
C VAL A 168 -6.62 -3.20 -14.52
N PHE A 169 -6.80 -2.27 -13.58
CA PHE A 169 -6.74 -0.83 -13.87
C PHE A 169 -5.34 -0.35 -14.28
N LEU A 170 -4.28 -1.05 -13.86
CA LEU A 170 -2.92 -0.73 -14.29
C LEU A 170 -2.61 -1.09 -15.75
N ASN A 171 -3.46 -1.87 -16.42
CA ASN A 171 -3.38 -2.08 -17.87
C ASN A 171 -4.01 -0.95 -18.68
N ILE A 172 -4.61 0.05 -18.04
CA ILE A 172 -5.11 1.27 -18.68
C ILE A 172 -4.06 2.36 -18.51
N TYR A 173 -3.76 3.11 -19.57
CA TYR A 173 -2.79 4.22 -19.49
C TYR A 173 -3.27 5.32 -18.54
N VAL A 174 -2.35 5.91 -17.77
CA VAL A 174 -2.65 6.89 -16.72
C VAL A 174 -3.48 8.09 -17.20
N SER A 175 -3.28 8.54 -18.44
CA SER A 175 -3.99 9.65 -19.08
C SER A 175 -4.67 9.19 -20.38
N PRO A 176 -5.84 8.51 -20.30
CA PRO A 176 -6.52 7.97 -21.48
C PRO A 176 -6.78 9.06 -22.53
N GLY A 177 -6.48 8.78 -23.81
CA GLY A 177 -6.71 9.71 -24.92
C GLY A 177 -5.66 10.81 -25.11
N HIS A 178 -4.61 10.86 -24.27
CA HIS A 178 -3.41 11.68 -24.50
C HIS A 178 -2.20 10.80 -24.86
N GLU A 179 -2.46 9.70 -25.56
CA GLU A 179 -1.44 8.76 -26.02
C GLU A 179 -0.58 9.46 -27.08
N THR A 180 0.66 9.76 -26.71
CA THR A 180 1.62 10.47 -27.56
C THR A 180 2.12 9.54 -28.66
N GLY A 181 1.42 9.51 -29.80
CA GLY A 181 1.91 9.18 -31.16
C GLY A 181 2.59 7.82 -31.43
N GLN A 182 2.87 7.03 -30.40
CA GLN A 182 3.53 5.74 -30.46
C GLN A 182 2.67 4.79 -29.61
N ASP A 183 2.40 3.58 -30.11
CA ASP A 183 1.65 2.57 -29.36
C ASP A 183 2.47 2.14 -28.13
N ILE A 184 2.25 2.79 -26.98
CA ILE A 184 2.93 2.47 -25.73
C ILE A 184 2.19 1.30 -25.09
N ASP A 185 2.83 0.14 -25.02
CA ASP A 185 2.28 -1.04 -24.35
C ASP A 185 2.58 -1.06 -22.83
N PRO A 186 1.81 -1.84 -22.03
CA PRO A 186 2.08 -2.05 -20.59
C PRO A 186 3.47 -2.58 -20.24
N ASP A 187 4.17 -3.20 -21.21
CA ASP A 187 5.55 -3.67 -21.10
C ASP A 187 6.59 -2.54 -21.28
N SER A 188 6.18 -1.39 -21.80
CA SER A 188 7.08 -0.26 -22.07
C SER A 188 7.60 0.38 -20.79
N THR A 189 8.86 0.81 -20.80
CA THR A 189 9.51 1.43 -19.63
C THR A 189 8.85 2.75 -19.19
N GLY A 190 8.26 3.49 -20.13
CA GLY A 190 7.49 4.72 -19.89
C GLY A 190 6.03 4.48 -19.49
N TRP A 191 5.57 3.24 -19.37
CA TRP A 191 4.19 2.96 -19.01
C TRP A 191 3.92 3.25 -17.53
N VAL A 192 2.86 4.03 -17.30
CA VAL A 192 2.27 4.26 -15.98
C VAL A 192 0.79 3.91 -16.08
N GLY A 193 0.36 2.95 -15.27
CA GLY A 193 -1.03 2.51 -15.22
C GLY A 193 -1.93 3.51 -14.50
N ALA A 194 -3.23 3.47 -14.79
CA ALA A 194 -4.26 4.34 -14.23
C ALA A 194 -4.61 3.99 -12.77
N TRP A 195 -3.64 4.19 -11.88
CA TRP A 195 -3.72 3.88 -10.45
C TRP A 195 -4.86 4.61 -9.71
N TRP A 196 -5.32 5.76 -10.25
CA TRP A 196 -6.35 6.61 -9.63
C TRP A 196 -7.77 6.07 -9.77
N ILE A 197 -8.06 5.21 -10.75
CA ILE A 197 -9.40 4.70 -11.04
C ILE A 197 -9.97 3.93 -9.84
N GLY A 198 -9.17 3.02 -9.29
CA GLY A 198 -9.57 2.21 -8.14
C GLY A 198 -9.90 3.07 -6.91
N PHE A 199 -9.12 4.13 -6.69
CA PHE A 199 -9.36 5.07 -5.60
C PHE A 199 -10.70 5.80 -5.76
N LEU A 200 -11.02 6.33 -6.95
CA LEU A 200 -12.31 6.98 -7.21
C LEU A 200 -13.50 6.05 -7.03
N ILE A 201 -13.41 4.81 -7.52
CA ILE A 201 -14.45 3.80 -7.34
C ILE A 201 -14.65 3.54 -5.84
N SER A 202 -13.55 3.35 -5.09
CA SER A 202 -13.62 3.10 -3.65
C SER A 202 -14.18 4.29 -2.86
N ALA A 203 -13.84 5.53 -3.22
CA ALA A 203 -14.41 6.74 -2.62
C ALA A 203 -15.91 6.83 -2.89
N SER A 204 -16.33 6.56 -4.13
CA SER A 204 -17.74 6.61 -4.54
C SER A 204 -18.59 5.58 -3.80
N ILE A 205 -18.11 4.33 -3.70
CA ILE A 205 -18.78 3.26 -2.95
C ILE A 205 -18.86 3.64 -1.47
N CYS A 206 -17.78 4.14 -0.88
CA CYS A 206 -17.75 4.54 0.53
C CYS A 206 -18.73 5.70 0.81
N ALA A 207 -18.78 6.71 -0.06
CA ALA A 207 -19.73 7.82 0.03
C ALA A 207 -21.18 7.34 -0.10
N ALA A 208 -21.47 6.41 -1.01
CA ALA A 208 -22.81 5.84 -1.16
C ALA A 208 -23.26 5.08 0.11
N VAL A 209 -22.39 4.24 0.67
CA VAL A 209 -22.66 3.46 1.89
C VAL A 209 -22.76 4.35 3.13
N THR A 210 -22.10 5.51 3.14
CA THR A 210 -22.13 6.46 4.26
C THR A 210 -23.56 6.89 4.61
N THR A 211 -24.42 7.07 3.60
CA THR A 211 -25.83 7.44 3.78
C THR A 211 -26.57 6.46 4.69
N PHE A 212 -26.28 5.16 4.59
CA PHE A 212 -26.89 4.13 5.43
C PHE A 212 -26.62 4.35 6.93
N TRP A 213 -25.39 4.73 7.30
CA TRP A 213 -25.00 4.91 8.70
C TRP A 213 -25.78 6.02 9.42
N PHE A 214 -26.24 7.04 8.70
CA PHE A 214 -27.03 8.12 9.28
C PHE A 214 -28.46 7.71 9.63
N PHE A 215 -29.01 6.71 8.95
CA PHE A 215 -30.34 6.17 9.23
C PHE A 215 -30.36 5.14 10.36
N VAL A 216 -29.20 4.60 10.75
CA VAL A 216 -29.12 3.63 11.85
C VAL A 216 -29.42 4.33 13.18
N PRO A 217 -30.42 3.85 13.96
CA PRO A 217 -30.78 4.47 15.22
C PRO A 217 -29.66 4.31 16.25
N ARG A 218 -29.60 5.24 17.22
CA ARG A 218 -28.62 5.19 18.33
C ARG A 218 -28.62 3.84 19.04
N GLN A 219 -29.80 3.22 19.11
CA GLN A 219 -30.07 2.02 19.87
C GLN A 219 -31.02 1.14 19.07
N LEU A 220 -30.64 -0.11 18.81
CA LEU A 220 -31.56 -1.11 18.26
C LEU A 220 -32.58 -1.54 19.32
N PRO A 221 -33.86 -1.77 18.96
CA PRO A 221 -34.87 -2.27 19.88
C PRO A 221 -34.47 -3.65 20.44
N ASN A 222 -34.93 -3.98 21.65
CA ASN A 222 -34.68 -5.27 22.34
C ASN A 222 -33.22 -5.61 22.70
N THR A 223 -32.30 -4.66 22.63
CA THR A 223 -30.87 -4.85 22.98
C THR A 223 -30.46 -4.22 24.32
N GLN A 224 -31.38 -3.54 25.03
CA GLN A 224 -31.08 -2.81 26.26
C GLN A 224 -30.50 -3.71 27.37
N TRP A 225 -31.09 -4.90 27.58
CA TRP A 225 -30.62 -5.83 28.61
C TRP A 225 -29.19 -6.33 28.36
N ILE A 226 -28.80 -6.52 27.09
CA ILE A 226 -27.44 -6.95 26.70
C ILE A 226 -26.44 -5.86 27.09
N ARG A 227 -26.78 -4.60 26.79
CA ARG A 227 -25.93 -3.44 27.10
C ARG A 227 -25.83 -3.19 28.59
N ASP A 228 -26.92 -3.34 29.34
CA ASP A 228 -26.91 -3.16 30.80
C ASP A 228 -26.07 -4.24 31.50
N LEU A 229 -26.09 -5.48 31.00
CA LEU A 229 -25.21 -6.54 31.46
C LEU A 229 -23.73 -6.17 31.24
N ARG A 230 -23.39 -5.72 30.02
CA ARG A 230 -22.02 -5.33 29.65
C ARG A 230 -21.54 -4.09 30.39
N ARG A 231 -22.41 -3.08 30.57
CA ARG A 231 -22.11 -1.85 31.30
C ARG A 231 -21.77 -2.13 32.76
N ARG A 232 -22.50 -3.03 33.44
CA ARG A 232 -22.17 -3.46 34.80
C ARG A 232 -20.77 -4.08 34.88
N HIS A 233 -20.42 -4.91 33.91
CA HIS A 233 -19.09 -5.51 33.83
C HIS A 233 -17.99 -4.46 33.58
N ALA A 234 -18.25 -3.48 32.72
CA ALA A 234 -17.32 -2.41 32.38
C ALA A 234 -17.00 -1.47 33.56
N VAL A 235 -18.00 -1.07 34.36
CA VAL A 235 -17.78 -0.19 35.53
C VAL A 235 -16.84 -0.82 36.56
N ASN A 236 -16.97 -2.14 36.78
CA ASN A 236 -16.09 -2.89 37.67
C ASN A 236 -14.64 -2.94 37.13
N ILE A 237 -14.47 -2.99 35.82
CA ILE A 237 -13.15 -2.94 35.19
C ILE A 237 -12.55 -1.54 35.30
N GLN A 238 -13.32 -0.49 35.02
CA GLN A 238 -12.84 0.90 34.97
C GLN A 238 -12.20 1.37 36.28
N ARG A 239 -12.79 1.04 37.44
CA ARG A 239 -12.23 1.39 38.77
C ARG A 239 -10.83 0.83 39.01
N SER A 240 -10.51 -0.27 38.35
CA SER A 240 -9.24 -0.99 38.48
C SER A 240 -8.41 -0.95 37.19
N PHE A 241 -8.75 -0.07 36.24
CA PHE A 241 -8.21 -0.11 34.88
C PHE A 241 -6.68 -0.03 34.87
N TRP A 242 -6.11 1.00 35.52
CA TRP A 242 -4.66 1.19 35.58
C TRP A 242 -3.94 0.05 36.31
N SER A 243 -4.53 -0.47 37.39
CA SER A 243 -3.97 -1.60 38.14
C SER A 243 -3.96 -2.88 37.30
N LYS A 244 -5.08 -3.20 36.63
CA LYS A 244 -5.20 -4.37 35.74
C LYS A 244 -4.34 -4.25 34.50
N MET A 245 -4.25 -3.07 33.90
CA MET A 245 -3.39 -2.81 32.74
C MET A 245 -1.92 -2.99 33.10
N ASN A 246 -1.48 -2.45 34.24
CA ASN A 246 -0.10 -2.61 34.71
C ASN A 246 0.21 -4.07 35.07
N ALA A 247 -0.74 -4.78 35.71
CA ALA A 247 -0.60 -6.21 35.98
C ALA A 247 -0.50 -7.04 34.69
N LEU A 248 -1.26 -6.68 33.65
CA LEU A 248 -1.24 -7.33 32.34
C LEU A 248 0.09 -7.07 31.61
N ASN A 249 0.59 -5.84 31.62
CA ASN A 249 1.88 -5.48 31.03
C ASN A 249 3.08 -6.13 31.74
N ARG A 250 2.97 -6.41 33.05
CA ARG A 250 4.00 -7.15 33.81
C ARG A 250 3.94 -8.66 33.59
N ASN A 251 2.90 -9.19 32.95
CA ASN A 251 2.82 -10.60 32.63
C ASN A 251 3.73 -10.93 31.42
N PRO A 252 4.81 -11.70 31.58
CA PRO A 252 5.78 -11.96 30.52
C PRO A 252 5.17 -12.69 29.32
N THR A 253 4.15 -13.53 29.53
CA THR A 253 3.46 -14.22 28.43
C THR A 253 2.65 -13.25 27.59
N PHE A 254 1.92 -12.33 28.24
CA PHE A 254 1.17 -11.30 27.51
C PHE A 254 2.11 -10.35 26.78
N ALA A 255 3.13 -9.84 27.46
CA ALA A 255 4.13 -8.95 26.85
C ALA A 255 4.82 -9.61 25.65
N GLY A 256 5.22 -10.88 25.77
CA GLY A 256 5.85 -11.62 24.67
C GLY A 256 4.91 -11.83 23.46
N VAL A 257 3.65 -12.20 23.70
CA VAL A 257 2.65 -12.35 22.62
C VAL A 257 2.34 -11.00 21.97
N ALA A 258 2.23 -9.92 22.75
CA ALA A 258 1.98 -8.58 22.25
C ALA A 258 3.15 -8.08 21.37
N LEU A 259 4.40 -8.25 21.83
CA LEU A 259 5.59 -7.93 21.04
C LEU A 259 5.67 -8.76 19.76
N GLY A 260 5.35 -10.06 19.84
CA GLY A 260 5.29 -10.94 18.66
C GLY A 260 4.26 -10.45 17.64
N ASN A 261 3.09 -10.02 18.09
CA ASN A 261 2.06 -9.44 17.22
C ASN A 261 2.53 -8.13 16.56
N VAL A 262 3.21 -7.25 17.31
CA VAL A 262 3.78 -6.01 16.74
C VAL A 262 4.79 -6.34 15.63
N CYS A 263 5.68 -7.31 15.84
CA CYS A 263 6.62 -7.74 14.81
C CYS A 263 5.90 -8.31 13.58
N ASP A 264 4.88 -9.15 13.78
CA ASP A 264 4.10 -9.75 12.71
C ASP A 264 3.37 -8.68 11.86
N VAL A 265 2.69 -7.73 12.52
CA VAL A 265 2.02 -6.61 11.84
C VAL A 265 3.02 -5.73 11.10
N ALA A 266 4.22 -5.49 11.66
CA ALA A 266 5.27 -4.72 10.97
C ALA A 266 5.75 -5.43 9.68
N ILE A 267 5.93 -6.76 9.73
CA ILE A 267 6.29 -7.56 8.56
C ILE A 267 5.18 -7.52 7.51
N VAL A 268 3.93 -7.75 7.92
CA VAL A 268 2.76 -7.73 7.02
C VAL A 268 2.57 -6.34 6.42
N SER A 269 2.78 -5.26 7.16
CA SER A 269 2.70 -3.89 6.63
C SER A 269 3.84 -3.61 5.63
N GLY A 270 5.07 -4.02 5.93
CA GLY A 270 6.21 -3.84 5.03
C GLY A 270 6.06 -4.62 3.72
N ILE A 271 5.89 -5.94 3.82
CA ILE A 271 5.71 -6.81 2.65
C ILE A 271 4.42 -6.45 1.92
N GLY A 272 3.31 -6.28 2.66
CA GLY A 272 2.00 -6.02 2.07
C GLY A 272 1.92 -4.72 1.27
N ASN A 273 2.71 -3.71 1.60
CA ASN A 273 2.74 -2.45 0.83
C ASN A 273 3.74 -2.49 -0.33
N PHE A 274 4.93 -3.06 -0.13
CA PHE A 274 6.03 -2.92 -1.09
C PHE A 274 6.28 -4.15 -1.97
N LEU A 275 5.65 -5.30 -1.69
CA LEU A 275 5.83 -6.51 -2.48
C LEU A 275 5.50 -6.34 -3.97
N PRO A 276 4.39 -5.67 -4.38
CA PRO A 276 4.09 -5.49 -5.80
C PRO A 276 5.19 -4.70 -6.52
N ALA A 277 5.59 -3.56 -5.94
CA ALA A 277 6.66 -2.71 -6.47
C ALA A 277 8.01 -3.45 -6.49
N TYR A 278 8.28 -4.28 -5.47
CA TYR A 278 9.47 -5.13 -5.43
C TYR A 278 9.44 -6.16 -6.57
N VAL A 279 8.33 -6.89 -6.75
CA VAL A 279 8.21 -7.92 -7.80
C VAL A 279 8.31 -7.30 -9.20
N GLU A 280 7.65 -6.15 -9.39
CA GLU A 280 7.71 -5.38 -10.64
C GLU A 280 9.14 -4.98 -10.99
N THR A 281 9.89 -4.46 -10.00
CA THR A 281 11.26 -3.94 -10.23
C THR A 281 12.32 -5.04 -10.30
N GLN A 282 12.22 -6.09 -9.47
CA GLN A 282 13.24 -7.15 -9.40
C GLN A 282 13.11 -8.21 -10.49
N PHE A 283 11.89 -8.50 -10.94
CA PHE A 283 11.64 -9.52 -11.97
C PHE A 283 11.26 -8.92 -13.33
N HIS A 284 11.33 -7.59 -13.48
CA HIS A 284 11.03 -6.88 -14.72
C HIS A 284 9.64 -7.24 -15.29
N LEU A 285 8.67 -7.44 -14.41
CA LEU A 285 7.29 -7.74 -14.78
C LEU A 285 6.48 -6.45 -14.92
N THR A 286 5.40 -6.49 -15.69
CA THR A 286 4.43 -5.38 -15.74
C THR A 286 3.83 -5.14 -14.36
N ALA A 287 3.45 -3.89 -14.09
CA ALA A 287 2.83 -3.51 -12.83
C ALA A 287 1.53 -4.29 -12.56
N SER A 288 0.78 -4.65 -13.62
CA SER A 288 -0.42 -5.48 -13.53
C SER A 288 -0.11 -6.93 -13.12
N THR A 289 0.86 -7.58 -13.78
CA THR A 289 1.25 -8.97 -13.48
C THR A 289 1.86 -9.09 -12.08
N ALA A 290 2.74 -8.15 -11.71
CA ALA A 290 3.36 -8.10 -10.39
C ALA A 290 2.31 -7.94 -9.27
N SER A 291 1.30 -7.09 -9.49
CA SER A 291 0.19 -6.87 -8.57
C SER A 291 -0.70 -8.10 -8.44
N PHE A 292 -1.01 -8.79 -9.53
CA PHE A 292 -1.81 -10.01 -9.51
C PHE A 292 -1.09 -11.14 -8.74
N LEU A 293 0.19 -11.38 -9.03
CA LEU A 293 0.98 -12.41 -8.36
C LEU A 293 1.15 -12.11 -6.86
N SER A 294 1.48 -10.86 -6.52
CA SER A 294 1.62 -10.44 -5.13
C SER A 294 0.31 -10.55 -4.37
N GLY A 295 -0.80 -10.14 -4.98
CA GLY A 295 -2.14 -10.28 -4.43
C GLY A 295 -2.52 -11.74 -4.20
N ALA A 296 -2.28 -12.61 -5.19
CA ALA A 296 -2.53 -14.04 -5.05
C ALA A 296 -1.75 -14.63 -3.86
N CYS A 297 -0.45 -14.34 -3.74
CA CYS A 297 0.38 -14.83 -2.63
C CYS A 297 -0.09 -14.30 -1.27
N ILE A 298 -0.27 -12.98 -1.13
CA ILE A 298 -0.62 -12.36 0.16
C ILE A 298 -2.02 -12.82 0.62
N VAL A 299 -3.01 -12.75 -0.28
CA VAL A 299 -4.41 -13.04 0.07
C VAL A 299 -4.59 -14.51 0.41
N THR A 300 -4.06 -15.41 -0.41
CA THR A 300 -4.18 -16.85 -0.15
C THR A 300 -3.43 -17.25 1.10
N GLY A 301 -2.19 -16.75 1.28
CA GLY A 301 -1.39 -16.99 2.47
C GLY A 301 -2.07 -16.49 3.74
N ALA A 302 -2.57 -15.25 3.75
CA ALA A 302 -3.27 -14.68 4.90
C ALA A 302 -4.57 -15.43 5.21
N THR A 303 -5.40 -15.73 4.19
CA THR A 303 -6.69 -16.39 4.39
C THR A 303 -6.49 -17.83 4.88
N LEU A 304 -5.59 -18.58 4.25
CA LEU A 304 -5.29 -19.96 4.65
C LEU A 304 -4.67 -20.00 6.05
N GLY A 305 -3.72 -19.11 6.34
CA GLY A 305 -3.07 -19.00 7.64
C GLY A 305 -4.05 -18.66 8.77
N MET A 306 -4.93 -17.67 8.58
CA MET A 306 -5.97 -17.31 9.55
C MET A 306 -6.95 -18.45 9.78
N PHE A 307 -7.37 -19.14 8.71
CA PHE A 307 -8.31 -20.26 8.81
C PHE A 307 -7.69 -21.45 9.56
N LEU A 308 -6.47 -21.86 9.18
CA LEU A 308 -5.74 -22.93 9.87
C LEU A 308 -5.45 -22.56 11.33
N GLY A 309 -5.04 -21.32 11.59
CA GLY A 309 -4.77 -20.81 12.94
C GLY A 309 -5.99 -20.80 13.86
N GLY A 310 -7.20 -20.61 13.32
CA GLY A 310 -8.46 -20.71 14.07
C GLY A 310 -9.00 -22.13 14.18
N LEU A 311 -8.88 -22.94 13.12
CA LEU A 311 -9.49 -24.27 13.04
C LEU A 311 -8.69 -25.33 13.81
N LEU A 312 -7.37 -25.36 13.69
CA LEU A 312 -6.53 -26.40 14.31
C LEU A 312 -6.68 -26.43 15.83
N PRO A 313 -6.57 -25.30 16.56
CA PRO A 313 -6.72 -25.30 18.02
C PRO A 313 -8.10 -25.76 18.45
N ARG A 314 -9.15 -25.42 17.69
CA ARG A 314 -10.53 -25.79 17.97
C ARG A 314 -10.78 -27.28 17.72
N TRP A 315 -10.38 -27.79 16.55
CA TRP A 315 -10.60 -29.17 16.14
C TRP A 315 -9.86 -30.15 17.05
N ARG A 316 -8.62 -29.83 17.42
CA ARG A 316 -7.76 -30.70 18.25
C ARG A 316 -7.78 -30.31 19.74
N ARG A 317 -8.64 -29.35 20.14
CA ARG A 317 -8.75 -28.83 21.51
C ARG A 317 -7.39 -28.52 22.14
N TRP A 318 -6.59 -27.71 21.46
CA TRP A 318 -5.25 -27.37 21.92
C TRP A 318 -5.29 -26.56 23.22
N SER A 319 -4.34 -26.85 24.12
CA SER A 319 -4.09 -25.98 25.27
C SER A 319 -3.30 -24.74 24.83
N ALA A 320 -3.34 -23.67 25.64
CA ALA A 320 -2.57 -22.45 25.37
C ALA A 320 -1.09 -22.75 25.07
N LYS A 321 -0.46 -23.64 25.87
CA LYS A 321 0.93 -24.07 25.67
C LYS A 321 1.18 -24.74 24.31
N LYS A 322 0.24 -25.56 23.82
CA LYS A 322 0.35 -26.21 22.50
C LYS A 322 0.22 -25.17 21.38
N THR A 323 -0.71 -24.22 21.52
CA THR A 323 -0.91 -23.14 20.55
C THR A 323 0.32 -22.24 20.46
N THR A 324 0.89 -21.82 21.58
CA THR A 324 2.13 -21.01 21.59
C THR A 324 3.31 -21.77 20.99
N ARG A 325 3.45 -23.07 21.25
CA ARG A 325 4.48 -23.91 20.61
C ARG A 325 4.29 -23.98 19.08
N ALA A 326 3.05 -24.13 18.62
CA ALA A 326 2.75 -24.15 17.19
C ALA A 326 3.09 -22.81 16.52
N MET A 327 2.79 -21.68 17.17
CA MET A 327 3.18 -20.34 16.70
C MET A 327 4.70 -20.22 16.56
N PHE A 328 5.45 -20.63 17.59
CA PHE A 328 6.91 -20.61 17.56
C PHE A 328 7.49 -21.47 16.44
N ILE A 329 6.96 -22.69 16.24
CA ILE A 329 7.37 -23.58 15.15
C ILE A 329 7.07 -22.94 13.79
N SER A 330 5.90 -22.32 13.61
CA SER A 330 5.57 -21.65 12.35
C SER A 330 6.53 -20.49 12.03
N SER A 331 6.93 -19.69 13.03
CA SER A 331 7.93 -18.64 12.83
C SER A 331 9.31 -19.20 12.48
N LEU A 332 9.70 -20.34 13.06
CA LEU A 332 10.97 -21.00 12.75
C LEU A 332 10.99 -21.56 11.32
N ILE A 333 9.84 -22.04 10.81
CA ILE A 333 9.67 -22.51 9.43
C ILE A 333 9.76 -21.34 8.42
N MET A 334 9.30 -20.14 8.79
CA MET A 334 9.38 -18.96 7.92
C MET A 334 10.80 -18.40 7.80
N LEU A 335 11.63 -18.54 8.84
CA LEU A 335 13.01 -18.05 8.86
C LEU A 335 13.85 -18.48 7.63
N PRO A 336 13.92 -19.77 7.24
CA PRO A 336 14.69 -20.21 6.06
C PRO A 336 14.07 -19.79 4.72
N LEU A 337 12.84 -19.30 4.68
CA LEU A 337 12.21 -18.78 3.45
C LEU A 337 12.57 -17.31 3.19
N THR A 338 12.94 -16.54 4.22
CA THR A 338 13.41 -15.15 4.12
C THR A 338 14.47 -14.89 3.03
N PRO A 339 15.50 -15.75 2.82
CA PRO A 339 16.50 -15.49 1.79
C PRO A 339 15.96 -15.47 0.36
N MET A 340 14.71 -15.90 0.10
CA MET A 340 14.08 -15.74 -1.21
C MET A 340 13.99 -14.27 -1.65
N LEU A 341 13.99 -13.31 -0.72
CA LEU A 341 14.05 -11.87 -1.02
C LEU A 341 15.42 -11.40 -1.58
N PHE A 342 16.42 -12.28 -1.58
CA PHE A 342 17.71 -12.02 -2.22
C PHE A 342 17.85 -12.69 -3.58
N VAL A 343 16.84 -13.45 -4.03
CA VAL A 343 16.78 -13.94 -5.40
C VAL A 343 16.51 -12.74 -6.31
N ARG A 344 17.41 -12.51 -7.26
CA ARG A 344 17.36 -11.40 -8.21
C ARG A 344 17.46 -11.96 -9.62
N CYS A 345 16.77 -11.33 -10.56
CA CYS A 345 17.11 -11.51 -11.97
C CYS A 345 18.44 -10.82 -12.27
N ASP A 346 19.11 -11.27 -13.34
CA ASP A 346 20.31 -10.62 -13.84
C ASP A 346 19.98 -9.15 -14.13
N GLN A 347 20.76 -8.24 -13.53
CA GLN A 347 20.56 -6.81 -13.74
C GLN A 347 20.80 -6.49 -15.21
N ILE A 348 19.94 -5.64 -15.77
CA ILE A 348 20.15 -5.06 -17.10
C ILE A 348 21.54 -4.43 -17.13
N ARG A 349 22.36 -4.85 -18.10
CA ARG A 349 23.75 -4.40 -18.24
C ARG A 349 23.77 -2.98 -18.80
N LEU A 350 23.56 -1.99 -17.95
CA LEU A 350 23.65 -0.58 -18.31
C LEU A 350 25.11 -0.12 -18.44
N ALA A 351 25.47 0.44 -19.60
CA ALA A 351 26.78 1.02 -19.86
C ALA A 351 27.12 2.11 -18.82
N GLY A 352 28.33 2.06 -18.25
CA GLY A 352 28.82 3.05 -17.29
C GLY A 352 28.37 2.89 -15.84
N LEU A 353 27.42 1.99 -15.57
CA LEU A 353 26.98 1.63 -14.21
C LEU A 353 27.32 0.18 -13.83
N SER A 354 27.07 -0.76 -14.74
CA SER A 354 27.22 -2.21 -14.47
C SER A 354 28.38 -2.86 -15.25
N THR A 355 28.79 -2.26 -16.37
CA THR A 355 29.98 -2.62 -17.13
C THR A 355 30.91 -1.40 -17.18
N PRO A 356 32.09 -1.42 -16.52
CA PRO A 356 33.12 -0.43 -16.81
C PRO A 356 33.58 -0.70 -18.25
N ALA A 357 33.37 0.22 -19.18
CA ALA A 357 34.02 0.07 -20.48
C ALA A 357 35.54 0.09 -20.25
N ALA A 358 36.30 -0.64 -21.05
CA ALA A 358 37.73 -0.90 -20.86
C ALA A 358 38.66 0.35 -20.81
N SER A 359 38.09 1.56 -20.86
CA SER A 359 38.75 2.85 -20.83
C SER A 359 38.19 3.82 -19.75
N TRP A 360 37.56 3.31 -18.69
CA TRP A 360 36.95 4.14 -17.63
C TRP A 360 37.91 4.32 -16.44
N THR A 361 38.36 5.56 -16.19
CA THR A 361 39.03 5.92 -14.93
C THR A 361 38.01 6.39 -13.89
N PRO A 362 38.18 6.07 -12.59
CA PRO A 362 37.08 6.12 -11.61
C PRO A 362 36.76 7.52 -11.06
N ALA A 363 37.29 8.59 -11.64
CA ALA A 363 37.37 9.87 -10.95
C ALA A 363 36.20 10.84 -11.21
N ASN A 364 35.32 10.61 -12.20
CA ASN A 364 34.14 11.46 -12.47
C ASN A 364 33.12 10.74 -13.37
N ALA A 365 32.62 9.57 -12.95
CA ALA A 365 31.75 8.72 -13.76
C ALA A 365 30.34 9.31 -13.97
N SER A 366 30.21 10.29 -14.86
CA SER A 366 28.93 10.61 -15.48
C SER A 366 28.62 9.53 -16.51
N ILE A 367 27.37 9.05 -16.55
CA ILE A 367 26.83 8.01 -17.47
C ILE A 367 27.22 8.27 -18.95
N TYR A 368 27.59 9.51 -19.31
CA TYR A 368 27.84 10.02 -20.66
C TYR A 368 29.32 10.13 -21.08
N GLN A 369 30.30 9.69 -20.28
CA GLN A 369 31.73 9.89 -20.61
C GLN A 369 32.27 9.06 -21.79
N GLY A 370 31.46 8.14 -22.35
CA GLY A 370 31.77 7.38 -23.57
C GLY A 370 31.16 7.93 -24.86
N CYS A 371 30.36 9.00 -24.78
CA CYS A 371 29.86 9.68 -25.97
C CYS A 371 31.03 10.37 -26.68
N LEU A 372 31.03 10.38 -28.02
CA LEU A 372 31.87 11.34 -28.74
C LEU A 372 31.61 12.73 -28.14
N PRO A 373 32.64 13.54 -27.81
CA PRO A 373 32.46 14.87 -27.22
C PRO A 373 31.66 15.86 -28.08
N ALA A 374 31.10 15.40 -29.21
CA ALA A 374 30.30 16.14 -30.17
C ALA A 374 28.76 16.02 -29.98
N CYS A 375 28.23 15.06 -29.21
CA CYS A 375 26.78 14.94 -28.96
C CYS A 375 26.44 15.39 -27.53
N ALA A 376 25.77 16.53 -27.41
CA ALA A 376 25.27 17.06 -26.14
C ALA A 376 23.95 16.37 -25.75
N CYS A 377 24.01 15.11 -25.31
CA CYS A 377 22.82 14.33 -24.96
C CYS A 377 22.12 14.87 -23.70
N ASP A 378 20.78 14.84 -23.68
CA ASP A 378 20.02 15.12 -22.46
C ASP A 378 20.31 14.03 -21.42
N SER A 379 20.70 14.47 -20.22
CA SER A 379 21.05 13.57 -19.13
C SER A 379 19.86 12.99 -18.37
N LYS A 380 18.65 13.52 -18.61
CA LYS A 380 17.43 13.21 -17.84
C LYS A 380 16.40 12.40 -18.61
N ALA A 381 16.49 12.36 -19.94
CA ALA A 381 15.58 11.58 -20.78
C ALA A 381 16.08 10.13 -20.89
N TYR A 382 15.38 9.21 -20.22
CA TYR A 382 15.74 7.80 -20.17
C TYR A 382 15.01 7.01 -21.26
N HIS A 383 15.76 6.59 -22.27
CA HIS A 383 15.31 5.77 -23.40
C HIS A 383 16.25 4.59 -23.59
N PRO A 384 16.07 3.51 -22.82
CA PRO A 384 17.00 2.42 -22.88
C PRO A 384 16.95 1.76 -24.26
N VAL A 385 18.10 1.73 -24.93
CA VAL A 385 18.31 0.94 -26.16
C VAL A 385 19.30 -0.17 -25.86
N CYS A 386 18.99 -1.37 -26.33
CA CYS A 386 19.83 -2.54 -26.13
C CYS A 386 20.57 -2.88 -27.41
N ASP A 387 21.90 -2.95 -27.36
CA ASP A 387 22.69 -3.51 -28.45
C ASP A 387 22.51 -5.03 -28.48
N ALA A 388 21.89 -5.53 -29.55
CA ALA A 388 21.58 -6.94 -29.74
C ALA A 388 22.83 -7.84 -29.80
N MET A 389 24.00 -7.30 -30.18
CA MET A 389 25.24 -8.08 -30.30
C MET A 389 25.98 -8.20 -28.98
N THR A 390 26.08 -7.12 -28.22
CA THR A 390 26.82 -7.08 -26.94
C THR A 390 25.94 -7.35 -25.72
N GLY A 391 24.62 -7.22 -25.87
CA GLY A 391 23.65 -7.30 -24.77
C GLY A 391 23.78 -6.14 -23.77
N ILE A 392 24.46 -5.06 -24.15
CA ILE A 392 24.64 -3.87 -23.33
C ILE A 392 23.49 -2.90 -23.62
N THR A 393 22.86 -2.40 -22.56
CA THR A 393 21.82 -1.38 -22.63
C THR A 393 22.43 0.00 -22.39
N TYR A 394 22.12 0.97 -23.23
CA TYR A 394 22.54 2.35 -23.10
C TYR A 394 21.40 3.19 -22.54
N PHE A 395 21.71 4.29 -21.85
CA PHE A 395 20.72 5.13 -21.18
C PHE A 395 19.74 5.82 -22.15
N SER A 396 20.23 6.18 -23.33
CA SER A 396 19.50 6.80 -24.43
C SER A 396 20.10 6.34 -25.77
N PRO A 397 19.37 6.44 -26.90
CA PRO A 397 19.95 6.33 -28.24
C PRO A 397 21.15 7.25 -28.43
N CYS A 398 21.09 8.48 -27.90
CA CYS A 398 22.20 9.42 -27.95
C CYS A 398 23.45 8.89 -27.21
N ALA A 399 23.25 8.30 -26.02
CA ALA A 399 24.33 7.70 -25.22
C ALA A 399 24.91 6.42 -25.83
N ALA A 400 24.19 5.76 -26.73
CA ALA A 400 24.69 4.60 -27.47
C ALA A 400 25.73 4.97 -28.55
N GLY A 401 25.85 6.26 -28.87
CA GLY A 401 26.56 6.73 -30.06
C GLY A 401 25.67 6.50 -31.29
N CYS A 402 25.34 7.57 -32.00
CA CYS A 402 24.44 7.56 -33.16
C CYS A 402 24.68 6.41 -34.15
#